data_AF-A4SDA1-F1
#
_entry.id   AF-A4SDA1-F1
#
_cell.length_a   1.000
_cell.length_b   1.000
_cell.length_c   1.000
_cell.angle_alpha   90.00
_cell.angle_beta   90.00
_cell.angle_gamma   90.00
#
_symmetry.space_group_name_H-M   'P 1'
#
loop_
_entity.id
_entity.type
_entity.pdbx_description
1 polymer ?
#
loop_
_entity_poly.entity_id
_entity_poly.type
_entity_poly.pdbx_seq_one_letter_code
_entity_poly.pdbx_strand_id
1 'polypeptide(L)'
;MDQFIDDIGLIRIGGGLVRIQTLRRMQDEKGEQRAQERGDLVLPIASFLRMHTGINRAIEEMLEKGILKRREDEKIEGEGDASDVIDTQVKE
;
A
#
# COMPACT_ATOMS: atom_id res chain seq x y z
N MET A 1 4.13 -24.97 1.69
CA MET A 1 2.99 -24.31 2.36
C MET A 1 3.07 -22.86 1.98
N ASP A 2 2.15 -22.37 1.15
CA ASP A 2 2.23 -21.02 0.60
C ASP A 2 1.85 -20.00 1.67
N GLN A 3 2.74 -19.03 1.90
CA GLN A 3 2.48 -17.93 2.82
C GLN A 3 2.07 -16.71 2.01
N PHE A 4 0.79 -16.33 2.13
CA PHE A 4 0.25 -15.13 1.52
C PHE A 4 0.51 -13.94 2.43
N ILE A 5 1.05 -12.87 1.84
CA ILE A 5 1.31 -11.59 2.48
C ILE A 5 0.34 -10.59 1.86
N ASP A 6 -0.54 -10.04 2.68
CA ASP A 6 -1.52 -9.05 2.22
C ASP A 6 -1.05 -7.62 2.49
N ASP A 7 -0.17 -7.44 3.48
CA ASP A 7 0.26 -6.12 3.92
C ASP A 7 1.68 -6.14 4.51
N ILE A 8 2.27 -4.95 4.60
CA ILE A 8 3.57 -4.71 5.22
C ILE A 8 3.35 -3.87 6.48
N GLY A 9 3.91 -4.35 7.59
CA GLY A 9 3.91 -3.64 8.87
C GLY A 9 5.16 -2.80 9.07
N LEU A 10 5.77 -2.93 10.24
CA LEU A 10 6.94 -2.14 10.63
C LEU A 10 8.19 -2.51 9.81
N ILE A 11 8.92 -1.50 9.36
CA ILE A 11 10.26 -1.64 8.77
C ILE A 11 11.30 -1.25 9.82
N ARG A 12 12.22 -2.18 10.13
CA ARG A 12 13.30 -1.99 11.11
C ARG A 12 14.65 -2.15 10.42
N ILE A 13 15.60 -1.31 10.82
CA ILE A 13 16.97 -1.36 10.30
C ILE A 13 17.92 -1.57 11.47
N GLY A 14 18.80 -2.57 11.37
CA GLY A 14 19.78 -2.86 12.42
C GLY A 14 20.80 -3.90 11.96
N GLY A 15 22.05 -3.74 12.39
CA GLY A 15 23.12 -4.70 12.07
C GLY A 15 23.37 -4.89 10.56
N GLY A 16 23.14 -3.85 9.74
CA GLY A 16 23.29 -3.93 8.28
C GLY A 16 22.14 -4.65 7.55
N LEU A 17 21.11 -5.08 8.28
CA LEU A 17 19.93 -5.75 7.77
C LEU A 17 18.69 -4.86 7.88
N VAL A 18 17.78 -5.04 6.94
CA VAL A 18 16.44 -4.48 6.94
C VAL A 18 15.47 -5.62 7.21
N ARG A 19 14.57 -5.43 8.16
CA ARG A 19 13.50 -6.37 8.50
C ARG A 19 12.17 -5.70 8.21
N ILE A 20 11.37 -6.31 7.37
CA ILE A 20 10.05 -5.83 6.97
C ILE A 20 9.04 -6.81 7.54
N GLN A 21 8.25 -6.36 8.51
CA GLN A 21 7.18 -7.17 9.07
C GLN A 21 6.13 -7.44 7.99
N THR A 22 5.75 -8.70 7.84
CA THR A 22 4.72 -9.14 6.89
C THR A 22 3.44 -9.44 7.64
N LEU A 23 2.32 -8.99 7.09
CA LEU A 23 1.00 -9.09 7.71
C LEU A 23 0.05 -9.79 6.74
N ARG A 24 -0.93 -10.49 7.32
CA ARG A 24 -2.05 -11.08 6.62
C ARG A 24 -3.34 -10.53 7.19
N ARG A 25 -4.29 -10.15 6.35
CA ARG A 25 -5.63 -9.76 6.78
C ARG A 25 -6.47 -11.01 6.89
N MET A 26 -6.96 -11.29 8.09
CA MET A 26 -7.87 -12.39 8.36
C MET A 26 -9.21 -11.81 8.77
N GLN A 27 -10.30 -12.38 8.26
CA GLN A 27 -11.64 -12.06 8.72
C GLN A 27 -12.00 -13.02 9.84
N ASP A 28 -12.49 -12.51 10.97
CA ASP A 28 -13.03 -13.36 12.01
C ASP A 28 -14.47 -13.80 11.71
N GLU A 29 -15.01 -14.71 12.51
CA GLU A 29 -16.36 -15.26 12.34
C GLU A 29 -17.47 -14.19 12.47
N LYS A 30 -17.15 -13.00 13.00
CA LYS A 30 -18.07 -11.87 13.15
C LYS A 30 -17.91 -10.85 12.02
N GLY A 31 -17.03 -11.12 11.06
CA GLY A 31 -16.78 -10.28 9.90
C GLY A 31 -15.75 -9.18 10.12
N GLU A 32 -15.14 -9.06 11.31
CA GLU A 32 -14.13 -8.04 11.58
C GLU A 32 -12.78 -8.42 10.95
N GLN A 33 -12.13 -7.46 10.30
CA GLN A 33 -10.78 -7.67 9.76
C GLN A 33 -9.73 -7.50 10.86
N ARG A 34 -8.90 -8.52 11.03
CA ARG A 34 -7.75 -8.52 11.95
C ARG A 34 -6.46 -8.74 11.18
N ALA A 35 -5.45 -7.93 11.49
CA ALA A 35 -4.10 -8.15 10.99
C ALA A 35 -3.41 -9.25 11.83
N GLN A 36 -2.87 -10.26 11.16
CA GLN A 36 -2.06 -11.31 11.75
C GLN A 36 -0.63 -11.22 11.22
N GLU A 37 0.34 -11.16 12.13
CA GLU A 37 1.76 -11.19 11.76
C GLU A 37 2.14 -12.55 11.16
N ARG A 38 2.84 -12.51 10.03
CA ARG A 38 3.33 -13.69 9.29
C ARG A 38 4.85 -13.84 9.29
N GLY A 39 5.54 -12.98 10.04
CA GLY A 39 7.00 -12.99 10.20
C GLY A 39 7.68 -11.83 9.49
N ASP A 40 9.01 -11.84 9.48
CA ASP A 40 9.83 -10.79 8.87
C ASP A 40 10.38 -11.25 7.50
N LEU A 41 10.23 -10.40 6.48
CA LEU A 41 11.10 -10.42 5.31
C LEU A 41 12.42 -9.73 5.69
N VAL A 42 13.52 -10.49 5.65
CA VAL A 42 14.85 -9.99 6.04
C VAL A 42 15.75 -9.89 4.82
N LEU A 43 16.36 -8.73 4.61
CA LEU A 43 17.27 -8.51 3.49
C LEU A 43 18.43 -7.57 3.86
N PRO A 44 19.60 -7.69 3.19
CA PRO A 44 20.68 -6.72 3.33
C PRO A 44 20.25 -5.33 2.89
N ILE A 45 20.79 -4.30 3.56
CA ILE A 45 20.45 -2.90 3.25
C ILE A 45 20.70 -2.52 1.78
N ALA A 46 21.78 -3.03 1.18
CA ALA A 46 22.10 -2.79 -0.23
C ALA A 46 21.04 -3.39 -1.18
N SER A 47 20.43 -4.51 -0.82
CA SER A 47 19.35 -5.11 -1.61
C SER A 47 18.06 -4.32 -1.45
N PHE A 48 17.76 -3.85 -0.22
CA PHE A 48 16.60 -3.01 0.04
C PHE A 48 16.64 -1.69 -0.75
N LEU A 49 17.80 -1.02 -0.76
CA LEU A 49 17.97 0.24 -1.50
C LEU A 49 17.81 0.02 -3.02
N ARG A 50 18.36 -1.07 -3.56
CA ARG A 50 18.18 -1.40 -4.99
C ARG A 50 16.71 -1.65 -5.34
N MET A 51 16.00 -2.39 -4.49
CA MET A 51 14.56 -2.63 -4.66
C MET A 51 13.77 -1.32 -4.61
N HIS A 52 14.05 -0.45 -3.64
CA HIS A 52 13.42 0.87 -3.53
C HIS A 52 13.64 1.74 -4.78
N THR A 53 14.87 1.80 -5.30
CA THR A 53 15.16 2.53 -6.54
C THR A 53 14.41 1.95 -7.74
N GLY A 54 14.35 0.62 -7.87
CA GLY A 54 13.62 -0.04 -8.94
C GLY A 54 12.12 0.24 -8.89
N ILE A 55 11.52 0.19 -7.70
CA ILE A 55 10.09 0.49 -7.50
C ILE A 55 9.80 1.95 -7.83
N ASN A 56 10.61 2.90 -7.38
CA ASN A 56 10.38 4.32 -7.67
C ASN A 56 10.44 4.62 -9.16
N ARG A 57 11.38 4.03 -9.89
CA ARG A 57 11.43 4.16 -11.35
C ARG A 57 10.17 3.59 -12.01
N ALA A 58 9.69 2.44 -11.56
CA ALA A 58 8.45 1.87 -12.08
C ALA A 58 7.25 2.79 -11.79
N ILE A 59 7.18 3.41 -10.59
CA ILE A 59 6.15 4.39 -10.24
C ILE A 59 6.23 5.62 -11.16
N GLU A 60 7.43 6.15 -11.41
CA GLU A 60 7.64 7.27 -12.35
C GLU A 60 7.15 6.93 -13.75
N GLU A 61 7.51 5.76 -14.29
CA GLU A 61 7.01 5.31 -15.60
C GLU A 61 5.48 5.14 -15.62
N MET A 62 4.87 4.74 -14.51
CA MET A 62 3.41 4.63 -14.39
C MET A 62 2.72 6.00 -14.33
N LEU A 63 3.34 7.00 -13.70
CA LEU A 63 2.86 8.38 -13.70
C LEU A 63 2.95 8.99 -15.10
N GLU A 64 4.07 8.80 -15.81
CA GLU A 64 4.26 9.27 -17.18
C GLU A 64 3.24 8.66 -18.15
N LYS A 65 2.88 7.39 -17.95
CA LYS A 65 1.84 6.70 -18.73
C LYS A 65 0.41 7.07 -18.31
N GLY A 66 0.24 7.91 -17.29
CA GLY A 66 -1.07 8.29 -16.75
C GLY A 66 -1.82 7.17 -16.03
N ILE A 67 -1.14 6.08 -15.65
CA ILE A 67 -1.73 4.97 -14.89
C ILE A 67 -1.91 5.37 -13.42
N LEU A 68 -0.94 6.11 -12.88
CA LEU A 68 -1.01 6.73 -11.56
C LEU A 68 -1.15 8.25 -11.74
N LYS A 69 -1.77 8.90 -10.76
CA LYS A 69 -1.80 10.37 -10.64
C LYS A 69 -1.21 10.77 -9.29
N ARG A 70 -0.50 11.90 -9.20
CA ARG A 70 -0.09 12.42 -7.89
C ARG A 70 -1.30 13.11 -7.27
N ARG A 71 -1.45 12.96 -5.96
CA ARG A 71 -2.51 13.63 -5.20
C ARG A 71 -2.43 15.16 -5.26
N GLU A 72 -1.27 15.71 -5.62
CA GLU A 72 -1.10 17.15 -5.83
C GLU A 72 -1.73 17.61 -7.16
N ASP A 73 -1.83 16.72 -8.16
CA ASP A 73 -2.47 16.99 -9.44
C ASP A 73 -4.01 17.02 -9.30
N GLU A 74 -4.59 16.39 -8.28
CA GLU A 74 -6.03 16.47 -7.96
C GLU A 74 -6.50 17.87 -7.56
N LYS A 75 -5.60 18.76 -7.09
CA LYS A 75 -5.96 20.17 -6.89
C LYS A 75 -6.04 20.96 -8.19
N ILE A 76 -5.52 20.42 -9.30
CA ILE A 76 -5.52 21.06 -10.62
C ILE A 76 -6.70 20.56 -11.46
N GLU A 77 -7.23 19.37 -11.18
CA GLU A 77 -8.40 18.77 -11.88
C GLU A 77 -9.73 18.94 -11.13
N GLY A 78 -9.85 19.98 -10.29
CA GLY A 78 -11.01 20.24 -9.42
C GLY A 78 -12.04 21.23 -9.95
N GLU A 79 -12.21 21.37 -11.27
CA GLU A 79 -13.38 22.04 -11.87
C GLU A 79 -13.89 21.24 -13.07
N GLY A 80 -14.91 20.41 -12.85
CA GLY A 80 -15.73 19.83 -13.91
C GLY A 80 -15.92 18.31 -13.83
N ASP A 81 -16.74 17.83 -12.88
CA ASP A 81 -18.07 17.32 -13.24
C ASP A 81 -18.87 17.03 -11.94
N ALA A 82 -19.84 17.89 -11.67
CA ALA A 82 -20.85 17.67 -10.66
C ALA A 82 -22.08 17.05 -11.35
N SER A 83 -22.22 15.73 -11.33
CA SER A 83 -23.49 15.07 -11.59
C SER A 83 -23.44 13.59 -11.22
N ASP A 84 -24.38 13.20 -10.34
CA ASP A 84 -24.74 11.83 -9.93
C ASP A 84 -23.70 11.02 -9.16
N VAL A 85 -23.95 10.69 -7.88
CA VAL A 85 -24.84 9.57 -7.52
C VAL A 85 -25.30 9.70 -6.04
N ILE A 86 -26.58 10.06 -5.89
CA ILE A 86 -27.58 9.58 -4.91
C ILE A 86 -27.26 9.68 -3.40
N ASP A 87 -27.90 10.67 -2.77
CA ASP A 87 -28.33 10.70 -1.37
C ASP A 87 -28.90 9.35 -0.92
N THR A 88 -28.32 8.74 0.12
CA THR A 88 -29.07 7.84 1.00
C THR A 88 -28.97 8.38 2.42
N GLN A 89 -29.93 9.24 2.75
CA GLN A 89 -30.24 9.62 4.12
C GLN A 89 -30.70 8.38 4.89
N VAL A 90 -29.97 8.00 5.94
CA VAL A 90 -30.47 7.10 6.97
C VAL A 90 -31.25 7.96 7.97
N LYS A 91 -32.57 7.83 7.96
CA LYS A 91 -33.46 8.31 9.01
C LYS A 91 -33.23 7.49 10.29
N GLU A 92 -33.03 8.16 11.41
CA GLU A 92 -33.50 7.71 12.73
C GLU A 92 -34.66 8.61 13.17
#